data_AF-A0A527ZLS1-F1
#
_entry.id   AF-A0A527ZLS1-F1
#
_cell.length_a   1.000
_cell.length_b   1.000
_cell.length_c   1.000
_cell.angle_alpha   90.00
_cell.angle_beta   90.00
_cell.angle_gamma   90.00
#
_symmetry.space_group_name_H-M   'P 1'
#
loop_
_entity.id
_entity.type
_entity.pdbx_description
1 polymer ?
#
loop_
_entity_poly.entity_id
_entity_poly.type
_entity_poly.pdbx_seq_one_letter_code
_entity_poly.pdbx_strand_id
1 'polypeptide(L)'
;LMTKHSDKPIRTFSVGFSEPAYSELPFARRVADHFKTDHCELVIEADDLIDHLPKLIRHLGAPVSQSSDIPIYLMSERASQDVKMVLTGEGADEILGGYPKHRAESLAGIYRSLVPALLHDNLLAPLIRAMPGASAKFDTFARSAGERDFATRMISWFGAMTARQHGRVTGAPANCRNQRNNLPFSSSAKASHLRRALFFDQTSWLPDNLLERGDRMMMAG
;
A
#
# COMPACT_ATOMS: atom_id res chain seq x y z
N LEU A 1 -11.22 14.93 -18.11
CA LEU A 1 -12.44 15.65 -17.65
C LEU A 1 -12.11 17.11 -17.32
N MET A 2 -11.11 17.38 -16.45
CA MET A 2 -10.68 18.75 -16.11
C MET A 2 -10.25 19.61 -17.30
N THR A 3 -9.52 19.04 -18.27
CA THR A 3 -9.09 19.76 -19.48
C THR A 3 -10.24 20.22 -20.38
N LYS A 4 -11.44 19.64 -20.24
CA LYS A 4 -12.64 20.10 -20.95
C LYS A 4 -13.30 21.31 -20.30
N HIS A 5 -12.92 21.62 -19.06
CA HIS A 5 -13.53 22.64 -18.21
C HIS A 5 -12.54 23.73 -17.77
N SER A 6 -11.36 23.78 -18.39
CA SER A 6 -10.33 24.78 -18.09
C SER A 6 -9.87 25.45 -19.37
N ASP A 7 -9.78 26.78 -19.33
CA ASP A 7 -9.29 27.62 -20.43
C ASP A 7 -7.75 27.63 -20.51
N LYS A 8 -7.07 27.00 -19.55
CA LYS A 8 -5.61 26.88 -19.50
C LYS A 8 -5.21 25.40 -19.46
N PRO A 9 -4.03 25.04 -19.98
CA PRO A 9 -3.49 23.70 -19.79
C PRO A 9 -3.45 23.34 -18.30
N ILE A 10 -3.98 22.17 -17.97
CA ILE A 10 -3.97 21.67 -16.59
C ILE A 10 -2.52 21.32 -16.24
N ARG A 11 -2.04 21.77 -15.07
CA ARG A 11 -0.74 21.35 -14.56
C ARG A 11 -0.82 19.93 -14.02
N THR A 12 0.14 19.12 -14.41
CA THR A 12 0.25 17.72 -14.00
C THR A 12 1.68 17.43 -13.56
N PHE A 13 1.81 16.66 -12.49
CA PHE A 13 3.10 16.32 -11.90
C PHE A 13 3.23 14.80 -11.87
N SER A 14 4.43 14.30 -12.16
CA SER A 14 4.73 12.88 -12.02
C SER A 14 6.14 12.71 -11.51
N VAL A 15 6.32 11.66 -10.74
CA VAL A 15 7.60 11.30 -10.14
C VAL A 15 8.04 9.95 -10.69
N GLY A 16 9.32 9.80 -10.96
CA GLY A 16 9.91 8.54 -11.38
C GLY A 16 11.35 8.43 -10.92
N PHE A 17 11.98 7.33 -11.31
CA PHE A 17 13.35 7.02 -10.95
C PHE A 17 14.23 6.98 -12.21
N SER A 18 15.53 7.17 -12.02
CA SER A 18 16.51 7.08 -13.11
C SER A 18 16.64 5.66 -13.66
N GLU A 19 16.29 4.65 -12.86
CA GLU A 19 16.20 3.26 -13.29
C GLU A 19 14.90 3.02 -14.08
N PRO A 20 14.96 2.75 -15.39
CA PRO A 20 13.76 2.68 -16.23
C PRO A 20 12.79 1.55 -15.82
N ALA A 21 13.30 0.48 -15.20
CA ALA A 21 12.50 -0.65 -14.74
C ALA A 21 11.52 -0.28 -13.61
N TYR A 22 11.77 0.83 -12.91
CA TYR A 22 10.95 1.29 -11.77
C TYR A 22 10.24 2.63 -12.07
N SER A 23 10.40 3.17 -13.28
CA SER A 23 9.89 4.50 -13.63
C SER A 23 8.60 4.42 -14.46
N GLU A 24 7.54 5.06 -13.97
CA GLU A 24 6.25 5.15 -14.67
C GLU A 24 6.13 6.41 -15.55
N LEU A 25 7.17 7.25 -15.61
CA LEU A 25 7.20 8.49 -16.39
C LEU A 25 6.83 8.30 -17.87
N PRO A 26 7.26 7.23 -18.57
CA PRO A 26 6.83 7.00 -19.95
C PRO A 26 5.31 6.86 -20.10
N PHE A 27 4.63 6.28 -19.11
CA PHE A 27 3.16 6.18 -19.11
C PHE A 27 2.50 7.50 -18.75
N ALA A 28 3.04 8.22 -17.76
CA ALA A 28 2.57 9.55 -17.37
C ALA A 28 2.64 10.54 -18.55
N ARG A 29 3.76 10.56 -19.28
CA ARG A 29 3.96 11.40 -20.45
C ARG A 29 2.94 11.11 -21.54
N ARG A 30 2.64 9.83 -21.82
CA ARG A 30 1.61 9.45 -22.79
C ARG A 30 0.23 10.00 -22.42
N VAL A 31 -0.10 10.03 -21.13
CA VAL A 31 -1.36 10.60 -20.64
C VAL A 31 -1.33 12.13 -20.76
N ALA A 32 -0.22 12.76 -20.39
CA ALA A 32 -0.03 14.21 -20.52
C ALA A 32 -0.16 14.69 -21.97
N ASP A 33 0.49 14.01 -22.91
CA ASP A 33 0.43 14.31 -24.35
C ASP A 33 -1.01 14.17 -24.88
N HIS A 34 -1.71 13.12 -24.47
CA HIS A 34 -3.10 12.88 -24.88
C HIS A 34 -4.04 13.99 -24.42
N PHE A 35 -3.85 14.50 -23.20
CA PHE A 35 -4.68 15.55 -22.62
C PHE A 35 -4.13 16.97 -22.80
N LYS A 36 -2.94 17.11 -23.42
CA LYS A 36 -2.22 18.36 -23.66
C LYS A 36 -2.03 19.17 -22.37
N THR A 37 -1.54 18.51 -21.32
CA THR A 37 -1.30 19.13 -20.01
C THR A 37 0.04 19.85 -19.97
N ASP A 38 0.17 20.83 -19.07
CA ASP A 38 1.46 21.41 -18.69
C ASP A 38 2.11 20.43 -17.69
N HIS A 39 2.99 19.56 -18.21
CA HIS A 39 3.49 18.39 -17.49
C HIS A 39 4.88 18.60 -16.92
N CYS A 40 5.02 18.40 -15.61
CA CYS A 40 6.29 18.40 -14.90
C CYS A 40 6.63 16.97 -14.47
N GLU A 41 7.79 16.48 -14.92
CA GLU A 41 8.35 15.22 -14.46
C GLU A 41 9.48 15.51 -13.48
N LEU A 42 9.48 14.80 -12.35
CA LEU A 42 10.54 14.81 -11.35
C LEU A 42 11.21 13.43 -11.35
N VAL A 43 12.51 13.40 -11.62
CA VAL A 43 13.31 12.18 -11.53
C VAL A 43 14.03 12.19 -10.19
N ILE A 44 13.87 11.10 -9.44
CA ILE A 44 14.45 10.90 -8.11
C ILE A 44 15.63 9.92 -8.24
N GLU A 45 16.73 10.30 -7.62
CA GLU A 45 17.93 9.50 -7.48
C GLU A 45 17.99 8.82 -6.09
N ALA A 46 18.87 7.83 -5.96
CA ALA A 46 19.09 7.16 -4.69
C ALA A 46 19.58 8.13 -3.59
N ASP A 47 20.41 9.11 -3.96
CA ASP A 47 20.97 10.09 -3.02
C ASP A 47 19.88 11.01 -2.44
N ASP A 48 18.88 11.39 -3.23
CA ASP A 48 17.73 12.16 -2.75
C ASP A 48 17.01 11.41 -1.62
N LEU A 49 16.90 10.08 -1.70
CA LEU A 49 16.28 9.29 -0.65
C LEU A 49 17.06 9.38 0.67
N ILE A 50 18.39 9.28 0.60
CA ILE A 50 19.27 9.30 1.77
C ILE A 50 19.30 10.70 2.41
N ASP A 51 19.39 11.74 1.60
CA ASP A 51 19.52 13.12 2.05
C ASP A 51 18.25 13.64 2.73
N HIS A 52 17.08 13.25 2.24
CA HIS A 52 15.79 13.69 2.78
C HIS A 52 15.28 12.84 3.95
N LEU A 53 15.81 11.62 4.14
CA LEU A 53 15.35 10.70 5.19
C LEU A 53 15.37 11.31 6.60
N PRO A 54 16.44 11.98 7.09
CA PRO A 54 16.44 12.58 8.43
C PRO A 54 15.38 13.67 8.61
N LYS A 55 15.13 14.47 7.56
CA LYS A 55 14.10 15.54 7.59
C LYS A 55 12.71 14.92 7.71
N LEU A 56 12.42 13.89 6.92
CA LEU A 56 11.10 13.27 6.90
C LEU A 56 10.80 12.46 8.14
N ILE A 57 11.79 11.77 8.73
CA ILE A 57 11.61 11.11 10.04
C ILE A 57 11.22 12.13 11.11
N ARG A 58 11.87 13.31 11.13
CA ARG A 58 11.52 14.38 12.07
C ARG A 58 10.10 14.92 11.83
N HIS A 59 9.70 15.07 10.56
CA HIS A 59 8.36 15.57 10.24
C HIS A 59 7.26 14.54 10.55
N LEU A 60 7.50 13.26 10.24
CA LEU A 60 6.56 12.16 10.53
C LEU A 60 6.38 11.90 12.02
N GLY A 61 7.39 12.21 12.84
CA GLY A 61 7.46 11.78 14.23
C GLY A 61 7.61 10.26 14.39
N ALA A 62 7.91 9.55 13.29
CA ALA A 62 8.04 8.10 13.22
C ALA A 62 9.01 7.71 12.08
N PRO A 63 9.54 6.48 12.08
CA PRO A 63 10.30 5.97 10.95
C PRO A 63 9.49 6.01 9.64
N VAL A 64 10.16 6.31 8.53
CA VAL A 64 9.58 6.14 7.18
C VAL A 64 9.17 4.68 7.02
N SER A 65 7.90 4.46 6.72
CA SER A 65 7.30 3.11 6.68
C SER A 65 7.18 2.56 5.27
N GLN A 66 7.27 3.44 4.26
CA GLN A 66 7.11 3.09 2.85
C GLN A 66 8.13 3.85 2.00
N SER A 67 8.67 3.20 0.97
CA SER A 67 9.62 3.84 0.06
C SER A 67 9.02 5.00 -0.74
N SER A 68 7.69 5.07 -0.87
CA SER A 68 7.01 6.13 -1.62
C SER A 68 6.87 7.45 -0.84
N ASP A 69 7.21 7.48 0.46
CA ASP A 69 7.07 8.68 1.30
C ASP A 69 7.94 9.83 0.80
N ILE A 70 9.21 9.55 0.52
CA ILE A 70 10.16 10.55 0.03
C ILE A 70 9.74 11.06 -1.36
N PRO A 71 9.39 10.21 -2.34
CA PRO A 71 8.85 10.67 -3.61
C PRO A 71 7.61 11.57 -3.51
N ILE A 72 6.66 11.24 -2.63
CA ILE A 72 5.46 12.06 -2.42
C ILE A 72 5.87 13.43 -1.88
N TYR A 73 6.77 13.48 -0.90
CA TYR A 73 7.28 14.73 -0.36
C TYR A 73 7.96 15.59 -1.43
N LEU A 74 8.92 15.03 -2.19
CA LEU A 74 9.67 15.78 -3.21
C LEU A 74 8.76 16.28 -4.33
N MET A 75 7.79 15.46 -4.76
CA MET A 75 6.79 15.87 -5.73
C MET A 75 5.91 17.02 -5.18
N SER A 76 5.56 16.97 -3.89
CA SER A 76 4.73 18.00 -3.25
C SER A 76 5.48 19.32 -3.09
N GLU A 77 6.77 19.26 -2.69
CA GLU A 77 7.66 20.41 -2.62
C GLU A 77 7.83 21.08 -4.00
N ARG A 78 7.94 20.26 -5.07
CA ARG A 78 7.99 20.79 -6.44
C ARG A 78 6.66 21.38 -6.89
N ALA A 79 5.54 20.73 -6.58
CA ALA A 79 4.21 21.18 -6.98
C ALA A 79 3.79 22.49 -6.27
N SER A 80 4.19 22.68 -5.00
CA SER A 80 3.83 23.85 -4.19
C SER A 80 4.38 25.18 -4.74
N GLN A 81 5.46 25.12 -5.53
CA GLN A 81 6.04 26.25 -6.26
C GLN A 81 5.10 26.78 -7.36
N ASP A 82 4.22 25.92 -7.85
CA ASP A 82 3.40 26.15 -9.05
C ASP A 82 1.90 26.23 -8.74
N VAL A 83 1.42 25.39 -7.82
CA VAL A 83 -0.01 25.26 -7.48
C VAL A 83 -0.21 25.18 -5.98
N LYS A 84 -1.39 25.62 -5.53
CA LYS A 84 -1.78 25.55 -4.11
C LYS A 84 -2.52 24.27 -3.74
N MET A 85 -3.05 23.55 -4.72
CA MET A 85 -3.83 22.33 -4.52
C MET A 85 -3.53 21.33 -5.62
N VAL A 86 -3.40 20.06 -5.24
CA VAL A 86 -3.24 18.92 -6.14
C VAL A 86 -4.35 17.92 -5.89
N LEU A 87 -4.82 17.28 -6.96
CA LEU A 87 -5.77 16.16 -6.89
C LEU A 87 -5.01 14.87 -7.15
N THR A 88 -5.21 13.86 -6.29
CA THR A 88 -4.59 12.55 -6.43
C THR A 88 -5.63 11.48 -6.70
N GLY A 89 -5.18 10.34 -7.24
CA GLY A 89 -6.00 9.15 -7.47
C GLY A 89 -5.97 8.16 -6.30
N GLU A 90 -5.42 8.55 -5.14
CA GLU A 90 -5.33 7.69 -3.96
C GLU A 90 -6.73 7.25 -3.50
N GLY A 91 -6.89 5.99 -3.08
CA GLY A 91 -8.19 5.45 -2.65
C GLY A 91 -8.96 4.68 -3.73
N ALA A 92 -8.54 4.74 -5.00
CA ALA A 92 -9.22 4.05 -6.09
C ALA A 92 -9.18 2.53 -5.92
N ASP A 93 -8.05 1.97 -5.48
CA ASP A 93 -7.86 0.53 -5.33
C ASP A 93 -8.72 -0.06 -4.20
N GLU A 94 -8.96 0.70 -3.13
CA GLU A 94 -9.78 0.34 -1.98
C GLU A 94 -11.27 0.35 -2.29
N ILE A 95 -11.70 1.22 -3.20
CA ILE A 95 -13.08 1.32 -3.65
C ILE A 95 -13.36 0.26 -4.73
N LEU A 96 -12.46 0.13 -5.71
CA LEU A 96 -12.68 -0.68 -6.92
C LEU A 96 -12.07 -2.08 -6.86
N GLY A 97 -11.27 -2.39 -5.84
CA GLY A 97 -10.67 -3.70 -5.66
C GLY A 97 -9.43 -3.94 -6.53
N GLY A 98 -8.56 -2.95 -6.68
CA GLY A 98 -7.39 -3.03 -7.57
C GLY A 98 -6.22 -3.86 -7.05
N TYR A 99 -6.08 -4.05 -5.73
CA TYR A 99 -4.99 -4.84 -5.16
C TYR A 99 -5.07 -6.36 -5.45
N PRO A 100 -3.91 -7.05 -5.63
CA PRO A 100 -3.86 -8.51 -5.80
C PRO A 100 -4.56 -9.30 -4.69
N LYS A 101 -4.54 -8.78 -3.45
CA LYS A 101 -5.21 -9.39 -2.30
C LYS A 101 -6.72 -9.52 -2.50
N HIS A 102 -7.36 -8.61 -3.24
CA HIS A 102 -8.81 -8.68 -3.49
C HIS A 102 -9.19 -9.91 -4.31
N ARG A 103 -8.37 -10.22 -5.33
CA ARG A 103 -8.50 -11.44 -6.12
C ARG A 103 -8.20 -12.68 -5.27
N ALA A 104 -7.13 -12.62 -4.48
CA ALA A 104 -6.75 -13.72 -3.59
C ALA A 104 -7.83 -14.03 -2.54
N GLU A 105 -8.42 -13.03 -1.88
CA GLU A 105 -9.47 -13.23 -0.87
C GLU A 105 -10.76 -13.77 -1.47
N SER A 106 -11.09 -13.38 -2.70
CA SER A 106 -12.24 -13.92 -3.42
C SER A 106 -12.10 -15.44 -3.62
N LEU A 107 -10.90 -15.92 -3.93
CA LEU A 107 -10.59 -17.34 -4.10
C LEU A 107 -10.36 -18.06 -2.76
N ALA A 108 -9.80 -17.36 -1.77
CA ALA A 108 -9.48 -17.91 -0.46
C ALA A 108 -10.74 -18.41 0.27
N GLY A 109 -11.90 -17.76 0.06
CA GLY A 109 -13.17 -18.22 0.59
C GLY A 109 -13.55 -19.62 0.11
N ILE A 110 -13.42 -19.87 -1.19
CA ILE A 110 -13.70 -21.19 -1.81
C ILE A 110 -12.69 -22.23 -1.35
N TYR A 111 -11.41 -21.87 -1.34
CA TYR A 111 -10.37 -22.77 -0.85
C TYR A 111 -10.61 -23.19 0.61
N ARG A 112 -11.06 -22.27 1.47
CA ARG A 112 -11.31 -22.53 2.90
C ARG A 112 -12.59 -23.31 3.17
N SER A 113 -13.60 -23.24 2.30
CA SER A 113 -14.77 -24.10 2.42
C SER A 113 -14.46 -25.55 2.03
N LEU A 114 -13.49 -25.76 1.13
CA LEU A 114 -13.11 -27.07 0.64
C LEU A 114 -12.00 -27.75 1.46
N VAL A 115 -11.07 -26.98 2.04
CA VAL A 115 -9.90 -27.50 2.74
C VAL A 115 -10.12 -27.46 4.27
N PRO A 116 -10.19 -28.63 4.95
CA PRO A 116 -10.35 -28.70 6.40
C PRO A 116 -9.24 -28.00 7.17
N ALA A 117 -9.55 -27.54 8.38
CA ALA A 117 -8.62 -26.74 9.15
C ALA A 117 -7.29 -27.44 9.44
N LEU A 118 -7.40 -28.68 9.89
CA LEU A 118 -6.28 -29.55 10.22
C LEU A 118 -5.36 -29.82 9.03
N LEU A 119 -5.91 -29.93 7.82
CA LEU A 119 -5.12 -30.18 6.59
C LEU A 119 -4.32 -28.93 6.22
N HIS A 120 -4.95 -27.75 6.28
CA HIS A 120 -4.24 -26.51 5.98
C HIS A 120 -3.15 -26.22 7.02
N ASP A 121 -3.43 -26.36 8.31
CA ASP A 121 -2.50 -25.92 9.36
C ASP A 121 -1.29 -26.86 9.53
N ASN A 122 -1.50 -28.18 9.34
CA ASN A 122 -0.45 -29.17 9.58
C ASN A 122 0.34 -29.56 8.32
N LEU A 123 -0.24 -29.42 7.13
CA LEU A 123 0.41 -29.83 5.87
C LEU A 123 0.65 -28.66 4.94
N LEU A 124 -0.40 -27.95 4.54
CA LEU A 124 -0.28 -26.95 3.47
C LEU A 124 0.43 -25.67 3.93
N ALA A 125 0.14 -25.15 5.12
CA ALA A 125 0.76 -23.93 5.62
C ALA A 125 2.27 -24.10 5.87
N PRO A 126 2.77 -25.19 6.47
CA PRO A 126 4.21 -25.43 6.57
C PRO A 126 4.88 -25.55 5.19
N LEU A 127 4.26 -26.25 4.23
CA LEU A 127 4.78 -26.39 2.87
C LEU A 127 4.84 -25.05 2.15
N ILE A 128 3.76 -24.27 2.18
CA ILE A 128 3.68 -22.94 1.55
C ILE A 128 4.75 -21.99 2.14
N ARG A 129 4.99 -22.09 3.45
CA ARG A 129 6.01 -21.28 4.14
C ARG A 129 7.44 -21.75 3.88
N ALA A 130 7.64 -23.02 3.54
CA ALA A 130 8.94 -23.61 3.25
C ALA A 130 9.34 -23.49 1.77
N MET A 131 8.40 -23.08 0.89
CA MET A 131 8.73 -22.85 -0.51
C MET A 131 9.78 -21.74 -0.65
N PRO A 132 10.85 -21.96 -1.44
CA PRO A 132 11.90 -20.97 -1.64
C PRO A 132 11.33 -19.71 -2.30
N GLY A 133 11.78 -18.55 -1.81
CA GLY A 133 11.26 -17.26 -2.24
C GLY A 133 11.69 -16.90 -3.66
N ALA A 134 10.80 -17.15 -4.62
CA ALA A 134 11.04 -16.82 -6.03
C ALA A 134 10.93 -15.31 -6.29
N SER A 135 10.14 -14.57 -5.49
CA SER A 135 10.02 -13.11 -5.55
C SER A 135 9.34 -12.56 -4.29
N ALA A 136 9.57 -11.30 -3.95
CA ALA A 136 8.91 -10.62 -2.81
C ALA A 136 7.37 -10.65 -2.88
N LYS A 137 6.81 -10.60 -4.11
CA LYS A 137 5.35 -10.71 -4.33
C LYS A 137 4.85 -12.12 -4.00
N PHE A 138 5.60 -13.15 -4.40
CA PHE A 138 5.28 -14.53 -4.09
C PHE A 138 5.40 -14.81 -2.59
N ASP A 139 6.44 -14.30 -1.94
CA ASP A 139 6.64 -14.45 -0.50
C ASP A 139 5.50 -13.80 0.29
N THR A 140 5.05 -12.62 -0.14
CA THR A 140 3.91 -11.92 0.45
C THR A 140 2.62 -12.73 0.30
N PHE A 141 2.40 -13.32 -0.87
CA PHE A 141 1.25 -14.20 -1.12
C PHE A 141 1.31 -15.47 -0.27
N ALA A 142 2.44 -16.20 -0.30
CA ALA A 142 2.63 -17.46 0.43
C ALA A 142 2.45 -17.26 1.94
N ARG A 143 3.05 -16.19 2.48
CA ARG A 143 2.88 -15.77 3.88
C ARG A 143 1.42 -15.51 4.22
N SER A 144 0.72 -14.73 3.41
CA SER A 144 -0.68 -14.37 3.64
C SER A 144 -1.61 -15.57 3.49
N ALA A 145 -1.36 -16.45 2.53
CA ALA A 145 -2.10 -17.68 2.31
C ALA A 145 -2.00 -18.64 3.50
N GLY A 146 -0.86 -18.65 4.21
CA GLY A 146 -0.65 -19.45 5.41
C GLY A 146 -1.31 -18.90 6.69
N GLU A 147 -1.97 -17.74 6.65
CA GLU A 147 -2.65 -17.15 7.80
C GLU A 147 -4.17 -17.39 7.76
N ARG A 148 -4.70 -18.08 8.77
CA ARG A 148 -6.14 -18.37 8.85
C ARG A 148 -6.95 -17.15 9.25
N ASP A 149 -6.50 -16.43 10.26
CA ASP A 149 -7.23 -15.28 10.78
C ASP A 149 -7.29 -14.16 9.73
N PHE A 150 -8.47 -13.55 9.57
CA PHE A 150 -8.70 -12.53 8.55
C PHE A 150 -7.89 -11.27 8.84
N ALA A 151 -7.91 -10.78 10.09
CA ALA A 151 -7.21 -9.56 10.45
C ALA A 151 -5.69 -9.72 10.28
N THR A 152 -5.13 -10.81 10.79
CA THR A 152 -3.71 -11.15 10.65
C THR A 152 -3.27 -11.25 9.19
N ARG A 153 -4.11 -11.82 8.33
CA ARG A 153 -3.84 -11.94 6.90
C ARG A 153 -3.92 -10.61 6.17
N MET A 154 -4.86 -9.73 6.52
CA MET A 154 -4.92 -8.38 5.94
C MET A 154 -3.69 -7.55 6.30
N ILE A 155 -3.20 -7.67 7.54
CA ILE A 155 -1.96 -7.01 7.97
C ILE A 155 -0.74 -7.61 7.23
N SER A 156 -0.71 -8.93 7.00
CA SER A 156 0.42 -9.57 6.32
C SER A 156 0.57 -9.21 4.85
N TRP A 157 -0.45 -8.65 4.20
CA TRP A 157 -0.33 -8.18 2.82
C TRP A 157 0.60 -6.96 2.69
N PHE A 158 0.76 -6.17 3.75
CA PHE A 158 1.57 -4.95 3.73
C PHE A 158 2.67 -4.88 4.78
N GLY A 159 2.63 -5.73 5.81
CA GLY A 159 3.73 -5.80 6.78
C GLY A 159 4.97 -6.47 6.18
N ALA A 160 6.17 -6.10 6.63
CA ALA A 160 7.40 -6.81 6.25
C ALA A 160 7.52 -8.18 6.93
N MET A 161 6.89 -8.36 8.09
CA MET A 161 7.00 -9.57 8.93
C MET A 161 5.62 -10.06 9.38
N THR A 162 5.49 -11.37 9.60
CA THR A 162 4.32 -11.94 10.31
C THR A 162 4.38 -11.64 11.81
N ALA A 163 3.23 -11.66 12.49
CA ALA A 163 3.16 -11.62 13.95
C ALA A 163 4.03 -12.70 14.62
N ARG A 164 4.15 -13.88 13.99
CA ARG A 164 5.02 -14.98 14.44
C ARG A 164 6.50 -14.65 14.30
N GLN A 165 6.92 -14.10 13.16
CA GLN A 165 8.32 -13.69 12.94
C GLN A 165 8.71 -12.54 13.86
N HIS A 166 7.83 -11.56 14.03
CA HIS A 166 8.03 -10.48 14.99
C HIS A 166 8.31 -11.05 16.39
N GLY A 167 7.46 -11.97 16.87
CA GLY A 167 7.67 -12.58 18.19
C GLY A 167 8.96 -13.39 18.36
N ARG A 168 9.53 -13.93 17.27
CA ARG A 168 10.85 -14.58 17.31
C ARG A 168 11.99 -13.58 17.43
N VAL A 169 11.86 -12.42 16.78
CA VAL A 169 12.89 -11.37 16.80
C VAL A 169 12.86 -10.59 18.10
N THR A 170 11.68 -10.23 18.59
CA THR A 170 11.53 -9.39 19.79
C THR A 170 11.49 -10.19 21.09
N GLY A 171 11.39 -11.53 21.03
CA GLY A 171 11.21 -12.38 22.21
C GLY A 171 9.85 -12.21 22.92
N ALA A 172 9.00 -11.32 22.44
CA ALA A 172 7.65 -11.07 22.92
C ALA A 172 6.67 -11.29 21.77
N PRO A 173 5.62 -12.12 21.94
CA PRO A 173 4.62 -12.25 20.89
C PRO A 173 4.12 -10.86 20.50
N ALA A 174 4.04 -10.58 19.18
CA ALA A 174 3.54 -9.30 18.66
C ALA A 174 2.19 -8.89 19.27
N ASN A 175 1.46 -9.88 19.79
CA ASN A 175 0.29 -9.72 20.64
C ASN A 175 0.69 -9.34 22.08
N CYS A 176 0.95 -8.05 22.29
CA CYS A 176 0.49 -7.43 23.53
C CYS A 176 -1.04 -7.56 23.55
N ARG A 177 -1.52 -8.62 24.21
CA ARG A 177 -2.88 -8.71 24.74
C ARG A 177 -3.11 -7.47 25.61
N ASN A 178 -3.67 -6.42 25.02
CA ASN A 178 -4.53 -5.48 25.72
C ASN A 178 -5.60 -5.00 24.74
N GLN A 179 -6.75 -5.68 24.83
CA GLN A 179 -8.11 -5.20 24.57
C GLN A 179 -8.28 -4.23 23.39
N ARG A 180 -8.86 -4.75 22.28
CA ARG A 180 -9.36 -4.08 21.05
C ARG A 180 -8.53 -4.30 19.77
N ASN A 181 -8.21 -5.55 19.44
CA ASN A 181 -7.98 -5.98 18.04
C ASN A 181 -9.30 -6.30 17.31
N ASN A 182 -10.41 -5.71 17.74
CA ASN A 182 -11.44 -5.44 16.75
C ASN A 182 -10.85 -4.29 15.95
N LEU A 183 -10.50 -4.54 14.68
CA LEU A 183 -10.47 -3.45 13.71
C LEU A 183 -11.68 -2.57 14.04
N PRO A 184 -11.49 -1.25 14.25
CA PRO A 184 -12.54 -0.37 14.79
C PRO A 184 -13.85 -0.54 14.02
N PHE A 185 -13.72 -0.96 12.76
CA PHE A 185 -14.78 -1.36 11.88
C PHE A 185 -14.58 -2.82 11.47
N SER A 186 -15.65 -3.61 11.57
CA SER A 186 -15.68 -4.96 10.99
C SER A 186 -16.93 -5.12 10.12
N SER A 187 -16.73 -5.73 8.96
CA SER A 187 -17.82 -6.11 8.07
C SER A 187 -18.60 -7.30 8.65
N SER A 188 -19.89 -7.41 8.33
CA SER A 188 -20.71 -8.58 8.68
C SER A 188 -20.03 -9.90 8.29
N ALA A 189 -20.07 -10.89 9.18
CA ALA A 189 -19.56 -12.24 8.91
C ALA A 189 -20.26 -12.93 7.71
N LYS A 190 -21.46 -12.47 7.35
CA LYS A 190 -22.23 -12.95 6.19
C LYS A 190 -21.80 -12.31 4.86
N ALA A 191 -20.96 -11.28 4.89
CA ALA A 191 -20.45 -10.64 3.68
C ALA A 191 -19.46 -11.55 2.95
N SER A 192 -19.38 -11.42 1.62
CA SER A 192 -18.36 -12.12 0.82
C SER A 192 -16.96 -11.73 1.26
N HIS A 193 -15.98 -12.65 1.12
CA HIS A 193 -14.60 -12.39 1.50
C HIS A 193 -14.00 -11.14 0.85
N LEU A 194 -14.34 -10.89 -0.43
CA LEU A 194 -13.99 -9.66 -1.13
C LEU A 194 -14.55 -8.42 -0.43
N ARG A 195 -15.84 -8.41 -0.09
CA ARG A 195 -16.48 -7.27 0.58
C ARG A 195 -15.86 -7.01 1.94
N ARG A 196 -15.44 -8.06 2.65
CA ARG A 196 -14.73 -7.92 3.93
C ARG A 196 -13.36 -7.28 3.75
N ALA A 197 -12.63 -7.66 2.70
CA ALA A 197 -11.33 -7.08 2.36
C ALA A 197 -11.45 -5.60 1.96
N LEU A 198 -12.37 -5.27 1.06
CA LEU A 198 -12.63 -3.88 0.64
C LEU A 198 -13.08 -3.01 1.83
N PHE A 199 -13.91 -3.56 2.71
CA PHE A 199 -14.36 -2.85 3.90
C PHE A 199 -13.18 -2.55 4.84
N PHE A 200 -12.34 -3.54 5.14
CA PHE A 200 -11.11 -3.33 5.92
C PHE A 200 -10.23 -2.24 5.30
N ASP A 201 -10.09 -2.25 3.98
CA ASP A 201 -9.29 -1.28 3.27
C ASP A 201 -9.84 0.14 3.41
N GLN A 202 -11.14 0.32 3.20
CA GLN A 202 -11.79 1.63 3.29
C GLN A 202 -11.83 2.20 4.71
N THR A 203 -11.85 1.33 5.74
CA THR A 203 -12.04 1.76 7.13
C THR A 203 -10.78 1.75 7.99
N SER A 204 -9.69 1.16 7.48
CA SER A 204 -8.44 1.05 8.24
C SER A 204 -7.23 1.36 7.36
N TRP A 205 -7.07 0.67 6.22
CA TRP A 205 -5.88 0.87 5.40
C TRP A 205 -5.80 2.26 4.76
N LEU A 206 -6.89 2.72 4.15
CA LEU A 206 -6.97 4.00 3.48
C LEU A 206 -6.82 5.19 4.45
N PRO A 207 -7.65 5.33 5.52
CA PRO A 207 -7.54 6.47 6.41
C PRO A 207 -6.28 6.46 7.27
N ASP A 208 -5.94 5.32 7.89
CA ASP A 208 -4.89 5.25 8.93
C ASP A 208 -3.50 5.00 8.35
N ASN A 209 -3.37 4.85 7.03
CA ASN A 209 -2.06 4.68 6.40
C ASN A 209 -1.89 5.51 5.13
N LEU A 210 -2.74 5.34 4.12
CA LEU A 210 -2.49 6.03 2.84
C LEU A 210 -2.77 7.53 2.92
N LEU A 211 -3.94 7.93 3.39
CA LEU A 211 -4.34 9.34 3.47
C LEU A 211 -3.55 10.09 4.55
N GLU A 212 -3.44 9.54 5.76
CA GLU A 212 -2.67 10.18 6.84
C GLU A 212 -1.21 10.45 6.43
N ARG A 213 -0.55 9.44 5.86
CA ARG A 213 0.85 9.53 5.42
C ARG A 213 1.00 10.48 4.24
N GLY A 214 0.09 10.39 3.26
CA GLY A 214 0.04 11.30 2.12
C GLY A 214 -0.05 12.75 2.55
N ASP A 215 -1.00 13.05 3.45
CA ASP A 215 -1.18 14.40 4.00
C ASP A 215 0.07 14.88 4.76
N ARG A 216 0.67 14.04 5.61
CA ARG A 216 1.92 14.40 6.31
C ARG A 216 3.07 14.68 5.35
N MET A 217 3.21 13.90 4.29
CA MET A 217 4.26 14.13 3.29
C MET A 217 4.03 15.38 2.46
N MET A 218 2.77 15.65 2.09
CA MET A 218 2.40 16.85 1.32
C MET A 218 2.56 18.14 2.13
N MET A 219 2.41 18.08 3.47
CA MET A 219 2.53 19.22 4.37
C MET A 219 3.95 19.41 4.95
N ALA A 220 4.93 18.60 4.53
CA ALA A 220 6.31 18.69 5.00
C ALA A 220 7.18 19.69 4.22
N GLY A 221 6.68 20.20 3.09
CA GLY A 221 7.34 21.16 2.20
C GLY A 221 6.98 22.62 2.46
#